data_AF-A0A351Y5C6-F1
#
_entry.id   AF-A0A351Y5C6-F1
#
_cell.length_a   1.000
_cell.length_b   1.000
_cell.length_c   1.000
_cell.angle_alpha   90.00
_cell.angle_beta   90.00
_cell.angle_gamma   90.00
#
_symmetry.space_group_name_H-M   'P 1'
#
loop_
_entity.id
_entity.type
_entity.pdbx_description
1 polymer ?
#
loop_
_entity_poly.entity_id
_entity_poly.type
_entity_poly.pdbx_seq_one_letter_code
_entity_poly.pdbx_strand_id
1 'polypeptide(L)' 'MEDGKFIYKLIQPVERKHVRAVLSKTDDNKFVAITDDGKNYFLNQAAVTFFKGKSGDELYILINDKEEMNFAAIEAIIKK' A
#
# COMPACT_ATOMS: atom_id res chain seq x y z
N MET A 1 -19.06 45.64 -5.82
CA MET A 1 -18.87 44.34 -6.51
C MET A 1 -17.70 43.68 -5.82
N GLU A 2 -17.96 42.73 -4.93
CA GLU A 2 -16.89 41.92 -4.31
C GLU A 2 -16.49 40.84 -5.32
N ASP A 3 -15.27 40.93 -5.85
CA ASP A 3 -14.68 39.93 -6.72
C ASP A 3 -14.64 38.58 -5.97
N GLY A 4 -15.56 37.68 -6.32
CA GLY A 4 -15.62 36.30 -5.85
C GLY A 4 -14.43 35.50 -6.39
N LYS A 5 -13.24 35.73 -5.84
CA LYS A 5 -12.03 35.00 -6.22
C LYS A 5 -12.12 33.55 -5.76
N PHE A 6 -12.08 32.63 -6.72
CA PHE A 6 -11.92 31.22 -6.43
C PHE A 6 -10.53 30.96 -5.86
N ILE A 7 -10.45 30.66 -4.56
CA ILE A 7 -9.22 30.17 -3.92
C ILE A 7 -9.19 28.66 -4.09
N TYR A 8 -8.22 28.17 -4.85
CA TYR A 8 -7.92 26.74 -4.94
C TYR A 8 -6.73 26.43 -4.04
N LYS A 9 -6.86 25.37 -3.23
CA LYS A 9 -5.72 24.78 -2.51
C LYS A 9 -5.13 23.69 -3.38
N LEU A 10 -3.91 23.89 -3.88
CA LEU A 10 -3.16 22.82 -4.54
C LEU A 10 -2.62 21.87 -3.46
N ILE A 11 -3.10 20.63 -3.43
CA ILE A 11 -2.58 19.59 -2.54
C ILE A 11 -1.56 18.77 -3.32
N GLN A 12 -0.31 18.81 -2.90
CA GLN A 12 0.72 17.95 -3.45
C GLN A 12 0.58 16.52 -2.90
N PRO A 13 0.92 15.48 -3.70
CA PRO A 13 1.01 14.13 -3.19
C PRO A 13 2.02 14.05 -2.04
N VAL A 14 1.68 13.30 -1.00
CA VAL A 14 2.65 12.91 0.03
C VAL A 14 3.76 12.08 -0.60
N GLU A 15 4.98 12.21 -0.07
CA GLU A 15 6.12 11.38 -0.46
C GLU A 15 5.85 9.91 -0.12
N ARG A 16 6.16 9.01 -1.07
CA ARG A 16 5.85 7.59 -0.99
C ARG A 16 7.11 6.77 -1.20
N LYS A 17 7.16 5.61 -0.57
CA LYS A 17 8.25 4.65 -0.67
C LYS A 17 7.75 3.34 -1.24
N HIS A 18 8.55 2.75 -2.11
CA HIS A 18 8.34 1.43 -2.67
C HIS A 18 9.15 0.42 -1.85
N VAL A 19 8.49 -0.62 -1.37
CA VAL A 19 9.11 -1.59 -0.46
C VAL A 19 8.81 -3.00 -0.97
N ARG A 20 9.85 -3.84 -1.01
CA ARG A 20 9.70 -5.28 -1.27
C ARG A 20 9.16 -5.98 -0.02
N ALA A 21 8.23 -6.90 -0.22
CA ALA A 21 7.61 -7.66 0.84
C ALA A 21 7.21 -9.06 0.34
N VAL A 22 6.81 -9.92 1.27
CA VAL A 22 6.22 -11.23 0.99
C VAL A 22 4.74 -11.21 1.36
N LEU A 23 3.90 -11.75 0.47
CA LEU A 23 2.46 -11.86 0.70
C LEU A 23 2.22 -12.94 1.75
N SER A 24 1.47 -12.62 2.78
CA SER A 24 1.04 -13.57 3.80
C SER A 24 -0.41 -13.33 4.19
N LYS A 25 -0.92 -14.20 5.05
CA LYS A 25 -2.24 -14.10 5.65
C LYS A 25 -2.14 -14.25 7.15
N THR A 26 -2.92 -13.46 7.86
CA THR A 26 -3.13 -13.63 9.31
C THR A 26 -4.07 -14.81 9.57
N ASP A 27 -4.14 -15.26 10.82
CA ASP A 27 -5.09 -16.29 11.28
C ASP A 27 -6.55 -15.92 10.98
N ASP A 28 -6.87 -14.62 11.06
CA ASP A 28 -8.19 -14.05 10.73
C ASP A 28 -8.43 -13.90 9.20
N ASN A 29 -7.63 -14.58 8.37
CA ASN A 29 -7.72 -14.61 6.90
C ASN A 29 -7.58 -13.23 6.20
N LYS A 30 -6.98 -12.24 6.86
CA LYS A 30 -6.62 -10.94 6.28
C LYS A 30 -5.27 -11.02 5.59
N PHE A 31 -5.14 -10.40 4.43
CA PHE A 31 -3.88 -10.35 3.70
C PHE A 31 -2.95 -9.29 4.30
N VAL A 32 -1.68 -9.66 4.45
CA VAL A 32 -0.62 -8.79 4.95
C VAL A 32 0.62 -8.91 4.08
N ALA A 33 1.35 -7.82 3.91
CA ALA A 33 2.69 -7.77 3.34
C ALA A 33 3.71 -7.72 4.48
N ILE A 34 4.66 -8.66 4.48
CA ILE A 34 5.75 -8.73 5.45
C ILE A 34 7.01 -8.21 4.76
N THR A 35 7.51 -7.06 5.22
CA THR A 35 8.75 -6.46 4.69
C THR A 35 9.99 -7.15 5.26
N ASP A 36 11.13 -6.99 4.58
CA ASP A 36 12.42 -7.55 5.03
C ASP A 36 12.85 -7.04 6.42
N ASP A 37 12.38 -5.85 6.82
CA ASP A 37 12.61 -5.23 8.14
C ASP A 37 11.61 -5.73 9.21
N GLY A 38 10.82 -6.77 8.90
CA GLY A 38 9.85 -7.39 9.81
C GLY A 38 8.56 -6.58 10.05
N LYS A 39 8.37 -5.44 9.37
CA LYS A 39 7.11 -4.68 9.44
C LYS A 39 6.02 -5.36 8.62
N ASN A 40 4.82 -5.40 9.20
CA ASN A 40 3.62 -5.96 8.57
C ASN A 40 2.65 -4.85 8.16
N TYR A 41 2.16 -4.91 6.92
CA TYR A 41 1.17 -3.99 6.39
C TYR A 41 -0.06 -4.74 5.90
N PHE A 42 -1.25 -4.31 6.30
CA PHE A 42 -2.50 -4.85 5.80
C PHE A 42 -2.72 -4.46 4.33
N LEU A 43 -3.21 -5.42 3.56
CA LEU A 43 -3.52 -5.26 2.14
C LEU A 43 -5.01 -5.37 1.89
N ASN A 44 -5.50 -4.63 0.90
CA ASN A 44 -6.88 -4.79 0.44
C ASN A 44 -7.06 -6.14 -0.27
N GLN A 45 -8.02 -6.94 0.21
CA GLN A 45 -8.34 -8.25 -0.34
C GLN A 45 -8.71 -8.21 -1.84
N ALA A 46 -9.43 -7.18 -2.29
CA ALA A 46 -9.78 -7.01 -3.69
C ALA A 46 -8.53 -6.82 -4.56
N ALA A 47 -7.53 -6.06 -4.07
CA ALA A 47 -6.28 -5.86 -4.77
C ALA A 47 -5.50 -7.18 -4.89
N VAL A 48 -5.37 -7.94 -3.80
CA VAL A 48 -4.67 -9.24 -3.83
C VAL A 48 -5.31 -10.19 -4.85
N THR A 49 -6.64 -10.22 -4.89
CA THR A 49 -7.40 -11.06 -5.81
C THR A 49 -7.20 -10.61 -7.27
N PHE A 50 -7.20 -9.30 -7.52
CA PHE A 50 -6.97 -8.73 -8.85
C PHE A 50 -5.59 -9.13 -9.41
N PHE A 51 -4.54 -9.05 -8.59
CA PHE A 51 -3.19 -9.48 -8.97
C PHE A 51 -2.99 -11.01 -8.95
N LYS A 52 -4.01 -11.78 -8.52
CA LYS A 52 -3.98 -13.24 -8.37
C LYS A 52 -2.82 -13.72 -7.50
N GLY A 53 -2.53 -12.97 -6.43
CA GLY A 53 -1.46 -13.27 -5.49
C GLY A 53 -1.79 -14.45 -4.58
N LYS A 54 -0.78 -15.22 -4.23
CA LYS A 54 -0.83 -16.32 -3.26
C LYS A 54 0.13 -16.05 -2.11
N SER A 55 -0.19 -16.57 -0.92
CA SER A 55 0.73 -16.49 0.21
C SER A 55 2.08 -17.11 -0.15
N GLY A 56 3.17 -16.41 0.16
CA GLY A 56 4.53 -16.76 -0.24
C GLY A 56 5.02 -16.06 -1.51
N ASP A 57 4.15 -15.45 -2.31
CA ASP A 57 4.56 -14.62 -3.44
C ASP A 57 5.31 -13.38 -2.95
N GLU A 58 6.28 -12.95 -3.75
CA GLU A 58 6.97 -11.69 -3.50
C GLU A 58 6.15 -10.56 -4.11
N LEU A 59 6.11 -9.40 -3.46
CA LEU A 59 5.39 -8.24 -3.96
C LEU A 59 6.12 -6.94 -3.68
N TYR A 60 5.79 -5.92 -4.45
CA TYR A 60 6.12 -4.54 -4.16
C TYR A 60 4.89 -3.82 -3.63
N ILE A 61 5.07 -3.15 -2.50
CA ILE A 61 4.05 -2.32 -1.86
C ILE A 61 4.46 -0.85 -1.86
N LEU A 62 3.46 0.01 -1.91
CA LEU A 62 3.59 1.44 -1.77
C LEU A 62 3.11 1.87 -0.39
N ILE A 63 3.98 2.58 0.34
CA ILE A 63 3.68 3.15 1.67
C ILE A 63 4.02 4.65 1.69
N ASN A 64 3.44 5.39 2.62
CA ASN A 64 3.84 6.78 2.86
C ASN A 64 5.20 6.80 3.59
N ASP A 65 6.06 7.75 3.23
CA ASP A 65 7.42 7.80 3.78
C ASP A 65 7.46 8.41 5.20
N LYS A 66 6.60 9.40 5.48
CA LYS A 66 6.66 10.21 6.70
C LYS A 66 5.73 9.76 7.83
N GLU A 67 4.73 8.95 7.51
CA GLU A 67 3.71 8.52 8.48
C GLU A 67 3.73 7.00 8.62
N GLU A 68 3.77 6.52 9.86
CA GLU A 68 3.55 5.10 10.10
C GLU A 68 2.09 4.75 9.82
N MET A 69 1.91 3.80 8.91
CA MET A 69 0.61 3.34 8.46
C MET A 69 0.52 1.83 8.61
N ASN A 70 -0.67 1.36 8.99
CA ASN A 70 -0.94 -0.07 9.10
C ASN A 70 -1.31 -0.69 7.75
N PHE A 71 -1.58 0.11 6.71
CA PHE A 71 -2.03 -0.35 5.41
C PHE A 71 -1.04 0.03 4.32
N ALA A 72 -0.96 -0.81 3.29
CA ALA A 72 -0.16 -0.54 2.10
C ALA A 72 -0.94 -0.86 0.82
N ALA A 73 -0.58 -0.19 -0.27
CA ALA A 73 -1.13 -0.48 -1.59
C ALA A 73 -0.22 -1.46 -2.33
N ILE A 74 -0.81 -2.41 -3.06
CA ILE A 74 -0.05 -3.35 -3.91
C ILE A 74 0.26 -2.65 -5.22
N GLU A 75 1.53 -2.65 -5.60
CA GLU A 75 1.98 -2.12 -6.89
C GLU A 75 2.18 -3.25 -7.90
N ALA A 76 2.87 -4.33 -7.49
CA ALA A 76 3.14 -5.48 -8.34
C ALA A 76 3.32 -6.75 -7.49
N ILE A 77 3.00 -7.91 -8.08
CA ILE A 77 3.28 -9.23 -7.50
C ILE A 77 4.24 -9.97 -8.43
N ILE A 78 5.35 -10.45 -7.87
CA ILE A 78 6.32 -11.33 -8.50
C ILE A 78 5.99 -12.76 -8.07
N LYS A 79 5.52 -13.54 -9.04
CA LYS A 79 5.23 -14.95 -8.84
C LYS A 79 6.54 -15.73 -8.81
N LYS A 80 6.65 -16.61 -7.83
CA LYS A 80 7.75 -17.57 -7.74
C LYS A 80 7.39 -18.89 -8.41
#